data_AF-D4AWS8-F1
#
_entry.id   AF-D4AWS8-F1
#
_cell.length_a   1.000
_cell.length_b   1.000
_cell.length_c   1.000
_cell.angle_alpha   90.00
_cell.angle_beta   90.00
_cell.angle_gamma   90.00
#
_symmetry.space_group_name_H-M   'P 1'
#
loop_
_entity.id
_entity.type
_entity.pdbx_description
1 polymer ?
#
loop_
_entity_poly.entity_id
_entity_poly.type
_entity_poly.pdbx_seq_one_letter_code
_entity_poly.pdbx_strand_id
1 'polypeptide(L)'
;MIGMCGLSSIAILALWLPGTLVNPGSAAIYIVFCLLYGFFSGAFVGMVPALLSQVSPDVSKIGVRQGVLFTCVSVATLTGNPIAGAILNQQNGAYWGLQVFAGLMMAGCVVFYIVARVVTGGFSFIKAV
;
A
#
# COMPACT_ATOMS: atom_id res chain seq x y z
N MET A 1 5.00 7.95 -4.43
CA MET A 1 4.78 7.07 -3.26
C MET A 1 3.69 7.56 -2.32
N ILE A 2 3.88 8.64 -1.54
CA ILE A 2 2.87 9.09 -0.53
C ILE A 2 1.46 9.29 -1.13
N GLY A 3 1.35 10.05 -2.23
CA GLY A 3 0.06 10.28 -2.88
C GLY A 3 -0.62 9.00 -3.39
N MET A 4 0.16 8.03 -3.88
CA MET A 4 -0.37 6.76 -4.39
C MET A 4 -0.87 5.86 -3.25
N CYS A 5 -0.10 5.73 -2.17
CA CYS A 5 -0.53 4.96 -1.00
C CYS A 5 -1.74 5.61 -0.32
N GLY A 6 -1.81 6.95 -0.30
CA GLY A 6 -2.96 7.70 0.18
C GLY A 6 -4.21 7.46 -0.67
N LEU A 7 -4.10 7.58 -1.99
CA LEU A 7 -5.19 7.29 -2.93
C LEU A 7 -5.67 5.83 -2.84
N SER A 8 -4.75 4.87 -2.73
CA SER A 8 -5.10 3.45 -2.52
C SER A 8 -5.80 3.22 -1.18
N SER A 9 -5.34 3.88 -0.10
CA SER A 9 -5.98 3.78 1.22
C SER A 9 -7.40 4.35 1.19
N ILE A 10 -7.60 5.49 0.52
CA ILE A 10 -8.93 6.08 0.32
C ILE A 10 -9.80 5.17 -0.56
N ALA A 11 -9.27 4.57 -1.62
CA ALA A 11 -10.02 3.64 -2.45
C ALA A 11 -10.46 2.38 -1.66
N ILE A 12 -9.63 1.88 -0.75
CA ILE A 12 -9.99 0.74 0.12
C ILE A 12 -11.04 1.16 1.16
N LEU A 13 -10.84 2.28 1.86
CA LEU A 13 -11.68 2.68 2.99
C LEU A 13 -12.95 3.44 2.61
N ALA A 14 -12.98 4.13 1.47
CA ALA A 14 -14.12 4.96 1.06
C ALA A 14 -14.93 4.35 -0.08
N LEU A 15 -14.36 3.47 -0.91
CA LEU A 15 -15.06 2.84 -2.03
C LEU A 15 -15.42 1.38 -1.72
N TRP A 16 -14.48 0.60 -1.22
CA TRP A 16 -14.71 -0.84 -1.00
C TRP A 16 -15.52 -1.11 0.28
N LEU A 17 -15.20 -0.38 1.34
CA LEU A 17 -15.78 -0.51 2.68
C LEU A 17 -17.31 -0.18 2.71
N PRO A 18 -17.80 0.98 2.26
CA PRO A 18 -19.25 1.24 2.19
C PRO A 18 -19.94 0.52 1.01
N GLY A 19 -19.24 0.29 -0.10
CA GLY A 19 -19.81 -0.37 -1.27
C GLY A 19 -20.24 -1.82 -1.01
N THR A 20 -19.49 -2.53 -0.17
CA THR A 20 -19.81 -3.92 0.23
C THR A 20 -20.78 -4.00 1.41
N LEU A 21 -20.82 -2.99 2.29
CA LEU A 21 -21.82 -2.90 3.36
C LEU A 21 -23.23 -2.52 2.86
N VAL A 22 -23.32 -1.66 1.84
CA VAL A 22 -24.61 -1.18 1.32
C VAL A 22 -25.22 -2.13 0.27
N ASN A 23 -24.39 -2.83 -0.52
CA ASN A 23 -24.85 -3.82 -1.52
C ASN A 23 -23.90 -5.03 -1.64
N PRO A 24 -24.03 -6.03 -0.75
CA PRO A 24 -23.24 -7.26 -0.82
C PRO A 24 -23.66 -8.09 -2.06
N GLY A 25 -22.99 -7.87 -3.19
CA GLY A 25 -23.21 -8.63 -4.44
C GLY A 25 -23.09 -7.85 -5.74
N SER A 26 -22.92 -6.52 -5.69
CA SER A 26 -22.81 -5.71 -6.92
C SER A 26 -21.44 -5.86 -7.59
N ALA A 27 -21.38 -6.63 -8.68
CA ALA A 27 -20.16 -6.84 -9.47
C ALA A 27 -19.53 -5.53 -9.96
N ALA A 28 -20.34 -4.49 -10.22
CA ALA A 28 -19.86 -3.19 -10.69
C ALA A 28 -18.92 -2.52 -9.68
N ILE A 29 -19.22 -2.61 -8.38
CA ILE A 29 -18.40 -2.00 -7.32
C ILE A 29 -17.04 -2.70 -7.25
N TYR A 30 -17.03 -4.03 -7.33
CA TYR A 30 -15.78 -4.81 -7.32
C TYR A 30 -14.92 -4.53 -8.56
N ILE A 31 -15.52 -4.41 -9.75
CA ILE A 31 -14.79 -4.12 -10.99
C ILE A 31 -14.12 -2.75 -10.91
N VAL A 32 -14.87 -1.71 -10.52
CA VAL A 32 -14.35 -0.35 -10.39
C VAL A 32 -13.25 -0.29 -9.32
N PHE A 33 -13.45 -0.97 -8.19
CA PHE A 33 -12.43 -1.08 -7.15
C PHE A 33 -11.14 -1.74 -7.66
N CYS A 34 -11.24 -2.89 -8.32
CA CYS A 34 -10.08 -3.60 -8.86
C CYS A 34 -9.31 -2.77 -9.89
N LEU A 35 -10.00 -2.01 -10.75
CA LEU A 35 -9.36 -1.13 -11.73
C LEU A 35 -8.57 -0.01 -11.04
N LEU A 36 -9.20 0.70 -10.10
CA LEU A 36 -8.56 1.80 -9.38
C LEU A 36 -7.39 1.28 -8.53
N TYR A 37 -7.63 0.25 -7.73
CA TYR A 37 -6.61 -0.35 -6.87
C TYR A 37 -5.44 -0.91 -7.70
N GLY A 38 -5.72 -1.62 -8.80
CA GLY A 38 -4.70 -2.16 -9.69
C GLY A 38 -3.84 -1.08 -10.32
N PHE A 39 -4.45 0.02 -10.78
CA PHE A 39 -3.72 1.17 -11.33
C PHE A 39 -2.78 1.80 -10.30
N PHE A 40 -3.29 2.13 -9.10
CA PHE A 40 -2.47 2.77 -8.07
C PHE A 40 -1.40 1.84 -7.49
N SER A 41 -1.74 0.56 -7.26
CA SER A 41 -0.79 -0.43 -6.76
C SER A 41 0.31 -0.74 -7.77
N GLY A 42 -0.02 -0.86 -9.06
CA GLY A 42 0.99 -1.07 -10.11
C GLY A 42 1.96 0.10 -10.22
N ALA A 43 1.43 1.32 -10.15
CA ALA A 43 2.26 2.52 -10.18
C ALA A 43 3.15 2.66 -8.92
N PHE A 44 2.68 2.19 -7.76
CA PHE A 44 3.50 2.08 -6.55
C PHE A 44 4.67 1.11 -6.72
N VAL A 45 4.41 -0.12 -7.18
CA VAL A 45 5.45 -1.15 -7.35
C VAL A 45 6.54 -0.69 -8.33
N GLY A 46 6.17 0.00 -9.41
CA GLY A 46 7.13 0.57 -10.36
C GLY A 46 7.98 1.72 -9.78
N MET A 47 7.45 2.48 -8.81
CA MET A 47 8.20 3.58 -8.18
C MET A 47 9.22 3.10 -7.14
N VAL A 48 9.02 1.95 -6.51
CA VAL A 48 9.93 1.41 -5.47
C VAL A 48 11.39 1.39 -5.97
N PRO A 49 11.71 0.73 -7.11
CA PRO A 49 13.10 0.65 -7.55
C PRO A 49 13.67 2.01 -7.99
N ALA A 50 12.83 2.86 -8.60
CA ALA A 50 13.21 4.18 -9.08
C ALA A 50 13.52 5.19 -7.96
N LEU A 51 12.91 5.04 -6.78
CA LEU A 51 13.21 5.88 -5.62
C LEU A 51 14.48 5.41 -4.90
N LEU A 52 14.67 4.09 -4.83
CA LEU A 52 15.86 3.50 -4.23
C LEU A 52 17.13 3.75 -5.03
N SER A 53 17.03 3.84 -6.36
CA SER A 53 18.15 4.28 -7.19
C SER A 53 18.50 5.75 -6.91
N GLN A 54 17.52 6.64 -6.71
CA GLN A 54 17.76 8.06 -6.40
C GLN A 54 18.40 8.27 -5.02
N VAL A 55 18.07 7.43 -4.04
CA VAL A 55 18.64 7.49 -2.68
C VAL A 55 20.02 6.81 -2.59
N SER A 56 20.41 6.03 -3.59
CA SER A 56 21.66 5.27 -3.59
C SER A 56 22.78 6.00 -4.32
N PRO A 57 23.86 6.43 -3.63
CA PRO A 57 24.99 7.10 -4.28
C PRO A 57 25.79 6.16 -5.21
N ASP A 58 25.87 4.87 -4.83
CA ASP A 58 26.63 3.86 -5.56
C ASP A 58 25.71 3.03 -6.47
N VAL A 59 25.81 3.24 -7.79
CA VAL A 59 25.00 2.52 -8.80
C VAL A 59 25.26 1.00 -8.78
N SER A 60 26.49 0.59 -8.52
CA SER A 60 26.88 -0.83 -8.46
C SER A 60 26.20 -1.60 -7.32
N LYS A 61 25.76 -0.92 -6.25
CA LYS A 61 25.12 -1.54 -5.08
C LYS A 61 23.59 -1.45 -5.10
N ILE A 62 22.99 -0.83 -6.12
CA ILE A 62 21.53 -0.69 -6.21
C ILE A 62 20.87 -2.06 -6.14
N GLY A 63 21.33 -3.04 -6.93
CA GLY A 63 20.76 -4.40 -6.95
C GLY A 63 20.76 -5.08 -5.58
N VAL A 64 21.86 -4.98 -4.84
CA VAL A 64 21.97 -5.54 -3.48
C VAL A 64 20.99 -4.85 -2.52
N ARG A 65 20.89 -3.51 -2.58
CA ARG A 65 19.95 -2.74 -1.76
C ARG A 65 18.49 -3.08 -2.06
N GLN A 66 18.14 -3.26 -3.34
CA GLN A 66 16.81 -3.74 -3.72
C GLN A 66 16.54 -5.14 -3.17
N GLY A 67 17.51 -6.05 -3.28
CA GLY A 67 17.42 -7.43 -2.78
C GLY A 67 17.16 -7.50 -1.27
N VAL A 68 17.88 -6.69 -0.48
CA VAL A 68 17.66 -6.59 0.96
C VAL A 68 16.26 -6.07 1.27
N LEU A 69 15.79 -5.06 0.52
CA LEU A 69 14.44 -4.52 0.71
C LEU A 69 13.35 -5.55 0.41
N PHE A 70 13.44 -6.27 -0.70
CA PHE A 70 12.48 -7.32 -1.04
C PHE A 70 12.53 -8.51 -0.08
N THR A 71 13.70 -8.78 0.53
CA THR A 71 13.83 -9.81 1.57
C THR A 71 13.07 -9.40 2.84
N CYS A 72 13.12 -8.13 3.24
CA CYS A 72 12.30 -7.65 4.36
C CYS A 72 10.80 -7.70 4.01
N VAL A 73 10.43 -7.34 2.78
CA VAL A 73 9.04 -7.36 2.30
C VAL A 73 8.48 -8.78 2.25
N SER A 74 9.28 -9.80 1.91
CA SER A 74 8.80 -11.17 1.81
C SER A 74 8.22 -11.71 3.12
N VAL A 75 8.83 -11.36 4.26
CA VAL A 75 8.34 -11.74 5.60
C VAL A 75 6.98 -11.10 5.89
N ALA A 76 6.82 -9.82 5.54
CA ALA A 76 5.55 -9.12 5.68
C ALA A 76 4.46 -9.72 4.78
N THR A 77 4.78 -10.05 3.53
CA THR A 77 3.84 -10.68 2.60
C THR A 77 3.47 -12.10 3.04
N LEU A 78 4.43 -12.85 3.60
CA LEU A 78 4.19 -14.21 4.11
C LEU A 78 3.28 -14.20 5.34
N THR A 79 3.47 -13.25 6.26
CA THR A 79 2.65 -13.14 7.49
C THR A 79 1.30 -12.46 7.25
N GLY A 80 1.20 -11.57 6.27
CA GLY A 80 -0.06 -10.88 5.94
C GLY A 80 -1.18 -11.83 5.48
N ASN A 81 -0.86 -12.82 4.65
CA ASN A 81 -1.84 -13.79 4.13
C ASN A 81 -2.52 -14.65 5.22
N PRO A 82 -1.81 -15.28 6.16
CA PRO A 82 -2.44 -16.05 7.24
C PRO A 82 -3.19 -15.15 8.23
N ILE A 83 -2.74 -13.91 8.49
CA ILE A 83 -3.49 -12.95 9.31
C ILE A 83 -4.82 -12.60 8.63
N ALA A 84 -4.77 -12.27 7.33
CA ALA A 84 -5.96 -12.02 6.53
C ALA A 84 -6.93 -13.21 6.53
N GLY A 85 -6.41 -14.42 6.35
CA GLY A 85 -7.20 -15.66 6.39
C GLY A 85 -7.82 -15.94 7.76
N ALA A 86 -7.08 -15.69 8.85
CA ALA A 86 -7.60 -15.85 10.21
C ALA A 86 -8.72 -14.86 10.51
N ILE A 87 -8.58 -13.60 10.09
CA ILE A 87 -9.63 -12.58 10.22
C ILE A 87 -10.89 -13.01 9.46
N LEU A 88 -10.74 -13.46 8.21
CA LEU A 88 -11.87 -13.91 7.39
C LEU A 88 -12.58 -15.13 8.00
N ASN A 89 -11.82 -16.08 8.54
CA ASN A 89 -12.36 -17.29 9.17
C ASN A 89 -13.14 -16.96 10.46
N GLN A 90 -12.64 -16.05 11.28
CA GLN A 90 -13.34 -15.60 12.50
C GLN A 90 -14.64 -14.83 12.21
N GLN A 91 -14.76 -14.25 11.02
CA GLN A 91 -15.91 -13.47 10.60
C GLN A 91 -16.95 -14.27 9.79
N ASN A 92 -16.85 -15.61 9.74
CA ASN A 92 -17.77 -16.48 9.00
C ASN A 92 -18.01 -16.04 7.53
N GLY A 93 -16.95 -15.53 6.88
CA GLY A 93 -17.01 -15.07 5.48
C GLY A 93 -17.47 -13.62 5.27
N ALA A 94 -17.69 -12.84 6.34
CA ALA A 94 -17.85 -11.40 6.21
C ALA A 94 -16.49 -10.73 5.97
N TYR A 95 -16.38 -9.92 4.91
CA TYR A 95 -15.12 -9.30 4.47
C TYR A 95 -14.77 -8.00 5.19
N TRP A 96 -15.62 -7.51 6.08
CA TRP A 96 -15.48 -6.22 6.74
C TRP A 96 -14.17 -6.07 7.53
N GLY A 97 -13.81 -7.06 8.36
CA GLY A 97 -12.59 -6.97 9.18
C GLY A 97 -11.33 -7.05 8.33
N LEU A 98 -11.36 -7.81 7.24
CA LEU A 98 -10.27 -7.86 6.27
C LEU A 98 -10.07 -6.49 5.58
N GLN A 99 -11.17 -5.83 5.20
CA GLN A 99 -11.17 -4.50 4.61
C GLN A 99 -10.54 -3.46 5.55
N VAL A 100 -10.95 -3.45 6.81
CA VAL A 100 -10.42 -2.55 7.84
C VAL A 100 -8.94 -2.82 8.09
N PHE A 101 -8.54 -4.09 8.20
CA PHE A 101 -7.13 -4.48 8.37
C PHE A 101 -6.26 -3.97 7.22
N ALA A 102 -6.69 -4.19 5.97
CA ALA A 102 -5.98 -3.73 4.79
C ALA A 102 -5.88 -2.19 4.74
N GLY A 103 -6.98 -1.49 5.06
CA GLY A 103 -7.02 -0.03 5.10
C GLY A 103 -6.10 0.58 6.16
N LEU A 104 -6.07 0.00 7.36
CA LEU A 104 -5.20 0.43 8.46
C LEU A 104 -3.72 0.19 8.14
N MET A 105 -3.37 -0.95 7.55
CA MET A 105 -1.98 -1.23 7.12
C MET A 105 -1.51 -0.25 6.05
N MET A 106 -2.37 0.07 5.08
CA MET A 106 -2.10 1.11 4.08
C MET A 106 -1.93 2.50 4.70
N ALA A 107 -2.79 2.87 5.66
CA ALA A 107 -2.66 4.14 6.37
C ALA A 107 -1.36 4.22 7.18
N GLY A 108 -0.99 3.15 7.89
CA GLY A 108 0.29 3.05 8.58
C GLY A 108 1.47 3.22 7.62
N CYS A 109 1.40 2.61 6.44
CA CYS A 109 2.41 2.77 5.40
C CYS A 109 2.57 4.23 4.95
N VAL A 110 1.45 4.97 4.78
CA VAL A 110 1.48 6.41 4.48
C VAL A 110 2.22 7.20 5.56
N VAL A 111 1.95 6.91 6.84
CA VAL A 111 2.64 7.57 7.97
C VAL A 111 4.14 7.30 7.93
N PHE A 112 4.55 6.04 7.73
CA PHE A 112 5.97 5.70 7.60
C PHE A 112 6.64 6.40 6.42
N TYR A 113 5.96 6.50 5.27
CA TYR A 113 6.50 7.24 4.13
C TYR A 113 6.62 8.74 4.37
N ILE A 114 5.68 9.34 5.11
CA ILE A 114 5.78 10.75 5.53
C ILE A 114 7.00 10.94 6.42
N VAL A 115 7.19 10.08 7.43
CA VAL A 115 8.36 10.13 8.32
C VAL A 115 9.66 9.96 7.52
N ALA A 116 9.72 8.96 6.64
CA ALA A 116 10.88 8.73 5.79
C ALA A 116 11.21 9.96 4.92
N ARG A 117 10.19 10.64 4.37
CA ARG A 117 10.35 11.89 3.62
C ARG A 117 10.90 13.03 4.47
N VAL A 118 10.40 13.19 5.69
CA VAL A 118 10.88 14.23 6.63
C VAL A 118 12.35 14.00 6.98
N VAL A 119 12.75 12.75 7.21
CA VAL A 119 14.14 12.39 7.57
C VAL A 119 15.11 12.53 6.40
N THR A 120 14.69 12.19 5.16
CA THR A 120 15.59 12.26 3.98
C THR A 120 15.60 13.62 3.27
N GLY A 121 14.49 14.38 3.30
CA GLY A 121 14.34 15.64 2.56
C GLY A 121 14.26 16.91 3.41
N GLY A 122 14.16 16.79 4.74
CA GLY A 122 13.83 17.90 5.63
C GLY A 122 12.37 18.38 5.49
N PHE A 123 11.93 19.28 6.37
CA PHE A 123 10.55 19.82 6.42
C PHE A 123 10.16 20.75 5.24
N SER A 124 10.96 20.83 4.18
CA SER A 124 10.69 21.78 3.10
C SER A 124 9.69 21.20 2.08
N PHE A 125 8.45 21.65 2.17
CA PHE A 125 7.39 21.38 1.19
C PHE A 125 7.54 22.17 -0.12
N ILE A 126 8.56 23.02 -0.25
CA ILE A 126 8.79 23.85 -1.42
C ILE A 126 10.31 23.86 -1.69
N LYS A 127 10.75 23.10 -2.70
CA LYS A 127 11.91 23.56 -3.47
C LYS A 127 11.34 24.61 -4.42
N ALA A 128 11.49 25.88 -4.04
CA ALA A 128 11.29 26.98 -4.95
C ALA A 128 12.28 26.76 -6.10
N VAL A 129 11.75 26.38 -7.25
CA VAL A 129 12.38 26.63 -8.54
C VAL A 129 11.80 27.94 -9.02
#